data_AF-A0A7G8FZS9-F1
#
_entry.id   AF-A0A7G8FZS9-F1
#
_cell.length_a   1.000
_cell.length_b   1.000
_cell.length_c   1.000
_cell.angle_alpha   90.00
_cell.angle_beta   90.00
_cell.angle_gamma   90.00
#
_symmetry.space_group_name_H-M   'P 1'
#
loop_
_entity.id
_entity.type
_entity.pdbx_description
1 polymer ?
#
loop_
_entity_poly.entity_id
_entity_poly.type
_entity_poly.pdbx_seq_one_letter_code
_entity_poly.pdbx_strand_id
1 'polypeptide(L)' 'MGGKQLGFSDYELTTAKKQTKREKFLSDMELVVPWQALIALIEPHYPKASKKGGRPPYSLAT' A
#
# COMPACT_ATOMS: atom_id res chain seq x y z
N MET A 1 32.13 19.04 30.26
CA MET A 1 31.61 17.99 29.36
C MET A 1 30.16 18.33 29.04
N GLY A 2 29.90 19.08 27.96
CA GLY A 2 28.55 19.51 27.59
C GLY A 2 27.81 18.41 26.82
N GLY A 3 26.61 18.03 27.27
CA GLY A 3 25.75 17.11 26.55
C GLY A 3 25.31 17.69 25.21
N LYS A 4 25.31 16.88 24.16
CA LYS A 4 24.84 17.29 22.82
C LYS A 4 23.33 17.54 22.89
N GLN A 5 22.92 18.79 22.84
CA GLN A 5 21.51 19.19 22.80
C GLN A 5 20.95 18.87 21.41
N LEU A 6 19.95 18.00 21.34
CA LEU A 6 19.21 17.69 20.11
C LEU A 6 18.28 18.87 19.79
N GLY A 7 18.37 19.38 18.56
CA GLY A 7 17.52 20.46 18.07
C GLY A 7 16.13 19.96 17.69
N PHE A 8 15.19 20.88 17.50
CA PHE A 8 13.82 20.55 17.08
C PHE A 8 13.80 19.76 15.75
N SER A 9 14.72 20.06 14.84
CA SER A 9 14.92 19.33 13.58
C SER A 9 15.42 17.89 13.79
N ASP A 10 16.21 17.62 14.84
CA ASP A 10 16.65 16.26 15.18
C ASP A 10 15.49 15.44 15.76
N TYR A 11 14.52 16.10 16.38
CA TYR A 11 13.32 15.46 16.92
C TYR A 11 12.40 14.94 15.81
N GLU A 12 12.26 15.66 14.69
CA GLU A 12 11.44 15.21 13.56
C GLU A 12 12.01 13.93 12.90
N LEU A 13 13.34 13.83 12.78
CA LEU A 13 14.00 12.63 12.27
C LEU A 13 13.91 11.44 13.24
N THR A 14 13.94 11.71 14.55
CA THR A 14 13.90 10.66 15.58
C THR A 14 12.48 10.24 15.96
N THR A 15 11.48 11.09 15.71
CA THR A 15 10.05 10.80 15.86
C THR A 15 9.37 10.33 14.60
N ALA A 16 10.10 10.23 13.49
CA ALA A 16 9.64 9.56 12.29
C ALA A 16 8.98 8.23 12.68
N LYS A 17 7.69 8.09 12.36
CA LYS A 17 6.89 6.93 12.77
C LYS A 17 7.64 5.68 12.35
N LYS A 18 7.97 4.83 13.32
CA LYS A 18 8.57 3.53 13.05
C LYS A 18 7.67 2.82 12.05
N GLN A 19 8.24 2.48 10.89
CA GLN A 19 7.51 1.72 9.88
C GLN A 19 7.00 0.44 10.52
N THR A 20 5.70 0.19 10.41
CA THR A 20 5.12 -1.01 11.00
C THR A 20 5.58 -2.23 10.20
N LYS A 21 5.61 -3.41 10.85
CA LYS A 21 5.93 -4.67 10.14
C LYS A 21 5.02 -4.89 8.92
N ARG A 22 3.75 -4.46 9.03
CA ARG A 22 2.76 -4.51 7.93
C ARG A 22 3.16 -3.61 6.77
N GLU A 23 3.52 -2.35 7.04
CA GLU A 23 3.95 -1.42 6.00
C GLU A 23 5.19 -1.93 5.26
N LYS A 24 6.18 -2.45 6.00
CA LYS A 24 7.37 -3.04 5.38
C LYS A 24 7.01 -4.23 4.50
N PHE A 25 6.15 -5.12 4.98
CA PHE A 25 5.68 -6.25 4.20
C PHE A 25 4.95 -5.81 2.92
N LEU A 26 4.04 -4.83 3.03
CA LEU A 26 3.30 -4.33 1.87
C LEU A 26 4.23 -3.63 0.86
N SER A 27 5.23 -2.88 1.30
CA SER A 27 6.22 -2.28 0.39
C SER A 27 7.05 -3.34 -0.33
N ASP A 28 7.44 -4.41 0.36
CA ASP A 28 8.18 -5.52 -0.25
C ASP A 28 7.29 -6.25 -1.27
N MET A 29 6.00 -6.44 -0.97
CA MET A 29 5.04 -7.05 -1.89
C MET A 29 4.81 -6.19 -3.14
N GLU A 30 4.81 -4.87 -3.03
CA GLU A 30 4.67 -3.99 -4.21
C GLU A 30 5.81 -4.19 -5.23
N LEU A 31 7.00 -4.56 -4.76
CA LEU A 31 8.16 -4.82 -5.62
C LEU A 31 8.19 -6.25 -6.18
N VAL A 32 7.72 -7.22 -5.39
CA VAL A 32 7.83 -8.65 -5.73
C VAL A 32 6.63 -9.15 -6.53
N VAL A 33 5.44 -8.57 -6.32
CA VAL A 33 4.21 -9.06 -6.93
C VAL A 33 4.04 -8.46 -8.34
N PRO A 34 3.86 -9.30 -9.38
CA PRO A 34 3.59 -8.83 -10.73
C PRO A 34 2.12 -8.42 -10.88
N TRP A 35 1.72 -7.31 -10.25
CA TRP A 35 0.32 -6.86 -10.16
C TRP A 35 -0.39 -6.79 -11.52
N GLN A 36 0.29 -6.26 -12.54
CA GLN A 36 -0.28 -6.14 -13.89
C GLN A 36 -0.59 -7.50 -14.52
N ALA A 37 0.29 -8.49 -14.34
CA ALA A 37 0.06 -9.84 -14.86
C ALA A 37 -1.11 -10.54 -14.15
N LEU A 38 -1.24 -10.31 -12.83
CA LEU A 38 -2.36 -10.85 -12.06
C LEU A 38 -3.70 -10.24 -12.45
N ILE A 39 -3.74 -8.92 -12.66
CA ILE A 39 -4.95 -8.23 -13.13
C ILE A 39 -5.37 -8.77 -14.50
N ALA A 40 -4.43 -8.87 -15.45
CA ALA A 40 -4.70 -9.40 -16.79
C ALA A 40 -5.23 -10.85 -16.77
N LEU A 41 -4.76 -11.67 -15.81
CA LEU A 41 -5.23 -13.04 -15.64
C LEU A 41 -6.67 -13.10 -15.11
N ILE A 42 -7.05 -12.18 -14.21
CA ILE A 42 -8.36 -12.17 -13.55
C ILE A 42 -9.42 -11.45 -14.39
N GLU A 43 -9.02 -10.46 -15.20
CA GLU A 43 -9.92 -9.60 -15.99
C GLU A 43 -10.99 -10.37 -16.80
N PRO A 44 -10.68 -11.49 -17.50
CA PRO A 44 -11.69 -12.24 -18.24
C PRO A 44 -12.80 -12.86 -17.37
N HIS A 45 -12.49 -13.13 -16.11
CA HIS A 45 -13.39 -13.78 -15.15
C HIS A 45 -14.06 -12.80 -14.19
N TYR A 46 -13.65 -11.54 -14.21
CA TYR A 46 -14.13 -10.56 -13.26
C TYR A 46 -15.60 -10.18 -13.53
N PRO A 47 -16.45 -10.11 -12.49
CA PRO A 47 -17.86 -9.80 -12.68
C PRO A 47 -18.04 -8.41 -13.29
N LYS A 48 -18.77 -8.37 -14.41
CA LYS A 48 -19.23 -7.12 -15.03
C LYS A 48 -20.57 -6.71 -14.42
N ALA A 49 -20.86 -5.41 -14.43
CA ALA A 49 -22.13 -4.90 -13.93
C ALA A 49 -23.30 -5.61 -14.63
N SER A 50 -24.16 -6.27 -13.83
CA SER A 50 -25.33 -6.99 -14.35
C SER A 50 -26.46 -6.02 -14.69
N LYS A 51 -27.07 -6.19 -15.87
CA LYS A 51 -28.28 -5.44 -16.27
C LYS A 51 -29.48 -5.71 -15.34
N LYS A 52 -29.49 -6.83 -14.61
CA LYS A 52 -30.56 -7.22 -13.69
C LYS A 52 -30.48 -6.55 -12.30
N GLY A 53 -29.51 -5.67 -12.09
CA GLY A 53 -29.27 -5.03 -10.79
C GLY A 53 -28.52 -5.94 -9.81
N GLY A 54 -28.06 -5.34 -8.70
CA GLY A 54 -27.25 -5.99 -7.68
C GLY A 54 -26.14 -5.08 -7.14
N ARG A 55 -25.29 -5.60 -6.25
CA ARG A 55 -24.12 -4.87 -5.75
C ARG A 55 -23.13 -4.65 -6.92
N PRO A 56 -22.65 -3.42 -7.15
CA PRO A 56 -21.65 -3.19 -8.18
C PRO A 56 -20.36 -3.95 -7.83
N PRO A 57 -19.69 -4.54 -8.84
CA PRO A 57 -18.38 -5.13 -8.64
C PRO A 57 -17.38 -4.03 -8.26
N TYR A 58 -16.32 -4.39 -7.51
CA TYR A 58 -15.25 -3.45 -7.21
C TYR A 58 -14.46 -3.13 -8.50
N SER A 59 -13.74 -2.01 -8.53
CA SER A 59 -12.83 -1.76 -9.65
C SER A 59 -11.62 -2.69 -9.56
N LEU A 60 -11.19 -3.21 -10.71
CA LEU A 60 -9.96 -4.02 -10.82
C LEU A 60 -8.68 -3.19 -10.69
N ALA A 61 -8.77 -1.90 -10.99
CA ALA A 61 -7.68 -0.94 -10.89
C ALA A 61 -8.13 0.25 -10.03
N THR A 62 -7.16 0.85 -9.33
CA THR A 62 -7.28 2.11 -8.59
C THR A 62 -6.45 3.16 -9.31
#